data_AF-A0A2V5IU52-F1
#
_entry.id   AF-A0A2V5IU52-F1
#
_cell.length_a   1.000
_cell.length_b   1.000
_cell.length_c   1.000
_cell.angle_alpha   90.00
_cell.angle_beta   90.00
_cell.angle_gamma   90.00
#
_symmetry.space_group_name_H-M   'P 1'
#
loop_
_entity.id
_entity.type
_entity.pdbx_description
1 polymer ?
#
loop_
_entity_poly.entity_id
_entity_poly.type
_entity_poly.pdbx_seq_one_letter_code
_entity_poly.pdbx_strand_id
1 'polypeptide(L)'
;MSSQGVHNMSEHPQIAAIRQAAGLLRDQRYWVRSENEELELLRTFMTLLREVSYHLDAMQALDPEGLAAYERATGTDACFGRGSAELLLMTALDSTIERFLATGTTARNTGVRRIVPDGRTIPPES
;
A
#
# COMPACT_ATOMS: atom_id res chain seq x y z
N MET A 1 -56.65 -6.43 -0.81
CA MET A 1 -55.44 -6.40 -1.65
C MET A 1 -54.50 -5.37 -1.06
N SER A 2 -53.60 -5.77 -0.17
CA SER A 2 -52.65 -4.86 0.46
C SER A 2 -51.28 -5.10 -0.17
N SER A 3 -50.91 -4.20 -1.07
CA SER A 3 -49.56 -4.17 -1.66
C SER A 3 -48.60 -3.70 -0.57
N GLN A 4 -47.84 -4.63 0.02
CA GLN A 4 -46.71 -4.28 0.88
C GLN A 4 -45.62 -3.71 -0.03
N GLY A 5 -45.36 -2.41 0.13
CA GLY A 5 -44.26 -1.74 -0.54
C GLY A 5 -42.94 -2.43 -0.18
N VAL A 6 -42.24 -2.93 -1.20
CA VAL A 6 -40.86 -3.35 -1.08
C VAL A 6 -40.06 -2.10 -0.73
N HIS A 7 -39.70 -1.92 0.54
CA HIS A 7 -38.70 -0.95 0.94
C HIS A 7 -37.38 -1.39 0.28
N ASN A 8 -37.11 -0.85 -0.90
CA ASN A 8 -35.83 -0.98 -1.57
C ASN A 8 -34.84 -0.19 -0.71
N MET A 9 -34.16 -0.86 0.23
CA MET A 9 -33.07 -0.27 0.98
C MET A 9 -31.97 0.05 -0.03
N SER A 10 -31.96 1.28 -0.54
CA SER A 10 -30.89 1.77 -1.39
C SER A 10 -29.59 1.61 -0.61
N GLU A 11 -28.68 0.81 -1.14
CA GLU A 11 -27.37 0.59 -0.55
C GLU A 11 -26.64 1.92 -0.30
N HIS A 12 -25.95 2.04 0.84
CA HIS A 12 -25.18 3.23 1.16
C HIS A 12 -24.09 3.44 0.09
N PRO A 13 -23.93 4.65 -0.48
CA PRO A 13 -23.04 4.89 -1.63
C PRO A 13 -21.58 4.51 -1.35
N GLN A 14 -21.11 4.65 -0.11
CA GLN A 14 -19.75 4.22 0.27
C GLN A 14 -19.57 2.70 0.17
N ILE A 15 -20.59 1.91 0.54
CA ILE A 15 -20.54 0.45 0.45
C ILE A 15 -20.46 0.03 -1.02
N ALA A 16 -21.28 0.65 -1.87
CA ALA A 16 -21.25 0.42 -3.31
C ALA A 16 -19.89 0.76 -3.93
N ALA A 17 -19.32 1.93 -3.57
CA ALA A 17 -18.02 2.37 -4.06
C ALA A 17 -16.87 1.44 -3.64
N ILE A 18 -16.82 1.01 -2.38
CA ILE A 18 -15.81 0.07 -1.88
C ILE A 18 -15.91 -1.26 -2.62
N ARG A 19 -17.13 -1.79 -2.81
CA ARG A 19 -17.33 -3.05 -3.54
C ARG A 19 -16.87 -2.93 -4.99
N GLN A 20 -17.17 -1.82 -5.66
CA GLN A 20 -16.73 -1.57 -7.03
C GLN A 20 -15.19 -1.50 -7.10
N ALA A 21 -14.55 -0.74 -6.21
CA ALA A 21 -13.10 -0.63 -6.15
C ALA A 21 -12.43 -1.99 -5.92
N ALA A 22 -12.95 -2.79 -4.97
CA ALA A 22 -12.47 -4.14 -4.71
C ALA A 22 -12.61 -5.07 -5.94
N GLY A 23 -13.72 -4.94 -6.68
CA GLY A 23 -13.92 -5.64 -7.95
C GLY A 23 -12.85 -5.28 -8.98
N LEU A 24 -12.62 -3.99 -9.21
CA LEU A 24 -11.60 -3.51 -10.15
C LEU A 24 -10.19 -3.97 -9.76
N LEU A 25 -9.82 -3.90 -8.48
CA LEU A 25 -8.52 -4.37 -7.99
C LEU A 25 -8.33 -5.88 -8.18
N ARG A 26 -9.40 -6.67 -7.99
CA ARG A 26 -9.36 -8.12 -8.22
C ARG A 26 -9.19 -8.43 -9.71
N ASP A 27 -9.94 -7.76 -10.56
CA ASP A 27 -9.94 -8.03 -12.00
C ASP A 27 -8.60 -7.59 -12.65
N GLN A 28 -7.94 -6.57 -12.08
CA GLN A 28 -6.62 -6.09 -12.48
C GLN A 28 -5.47 -6.65 -11.61
N ARG A 29 -5.68 -7.78 -10.93
CA ARG A 29 -4.68 -8.36 -10.00
C ARG A 29 -3.32 -8.65 -10.66
N TYR A 30 -3.33 -9.09 -11.92
CA TYR A 30 -2.14 -9.46 -12.68
C TYR A 30 -1.76 -8.41 -13.73
N TRP A 31 -2.27 -7.19 -13.59
CA TRP A 31 -1.93 -6.11 -14.50
C TRP A 31 -0.44 -5.76 -14.36
N VAL A 32 0.29 -5.81 -15.49
CA VAL A 32 1.70 -5.43 -15.57
C VAL A 32 1.81 -3.91 -15.53
N ARG A 33 2.59 -3.38 -14.59
CA ARG A 33 2.77 -1.95 -14.33
C ARG A 33 4.21 -1.55 -14.56
N SER A 34 4.42 -0.31 -14.99
CA SER A 34 5.72 0.35 -14.92
C SER A 34 6.09 0.71 -13.47
N GLU A 35 7.37 0.95 -13.21
CA GLU A 35 7.84 1.37 -11.87
C GLU A 35 7.13 2.63 -11.36
N ASN A 36 6.85 3.58 -12.25
CA ASN A 36 6.18 4.83 -11.89
C ASN A 36 4.70 4.58 -11.51
N GLU A 37 4.00 3.73 -12.25
CA GLU A 37 2.61 3.35 -11.95
C GLU A 37 2.51 2.55 -10.65
N GLU A 38 3.51 1.72 -10.34
CA GLU A 38 3.57 0.99 -9.08
C GLU A 38 3.77 1.92 -7.89
N LEU A 39 4.68 2.90 -7.99
CA LEU A 39 4.87 3.91 -6.94
C LEU A 39 3.62 4.79 -6.76
N GLU A 40 2.98 5.20 -7.86
CA GLU A 40 1.75 5.97 -7.81
C GLU A 40 0.62 5.18 -7.14
N LEU A 41 0.48 3.90 -7.47
CA LEU A 41 -0.48 3.02 -6.82
C LEU A 41 -0.22 2.88 -5.31
N LEU A 42 1.03 2.69 -4.90
CA LEU A 42 1.40 2.62 -3.48
C LEU A 42 1.06 3.94 -2.74
N ARG A 43 1.29 5.09 -3.38
CA ARG A 43 0.89 6.41 -2.85
C ARG A 43 -0.63 6.55 -2.73
N THR A 44 -1.39 6.07 -3.72
CA THR A 44 -2.85 6.06 -3.65
C THR A 44 -3.35 5.16 -2.51
N PHE A 45 -2.70 4.00 -2.29
CA PHE A 45 -3.02 3.14 -1.16
C PHE A 45 -2.78 3.82 0.19
N MET A 46 -1.84 4.76 0.31
CA MET A 46 -1.56 5.47 1.56
C MET A 46 -2.79 6.21 2.10
N THR A 47 -3.47 6.98 1.25
CA THR A 47 -4.69 7.69 1.63
C THR A 47 -5.82 6.72 1.95
N LEU A 48 -6.00 5.68 1.13
CA LEU A 48 -7.04 4.69 1.35
C LEU A 48 -6.84 3.91 2.65
N LEU A 49 -5.61 3.45 2.91
CA LEU A 49 -5.29 2.67 4.10
C LEU A 49 -5.44 3.49 5.37
N ARG A 50 -5.18 4.80 5.35
CA ARG A 50 -5.44 5.65 6.53
C ARG A 50 -6.92 5.65 6.91
N GLU A 51 -7.82 5.85 5.94
CA GLU A 51 -9.27 5.83 6.19
C GLU A 51 -9.78 4.42 6.57
N VAL A 52 -9.29 3.39 5.90
CA VAL A 52 -9.62 1.99 6.24
C VAL A 52 -9.16 1.66 7.65
N SER A 53 -7.96 2.08 8.03
CA SER A 53 -7.40 1.87 9.37
C SER A 53 -8.27 2.52 10.43
N TYR A 54 -8.67 3.78 10.24
CA TYR A 54 -9.59 4.47 11.14
C TYR A 54 -10.88 3.67 11.36
N HIS A 55 -11.51 3.17 10.29
CA HIS A 55 -12.72 2.37 10.41
C HIS A 55 -12.49 1.01 11.10
N LEU A 56 -11.37 0.34 10.82
CA LEU A 56 -11.02 -0.93 11.48
C LEU A 56 -10.78 -0.73 12.98
N ASP A 57 -10.10 0.35 13.37
CA ASP A 57 -9.88 0.71 14.77
C ASP A 57 -11.18 1.08 15.47
N ALA A 58 -12.03 1.90 14.83
CA ALA A 58 -13.34 2.29 15.37
C ALA A 58 -14.27 1.07 15.60
N MET A 59 -14.19 0.07 14.72
CA MET A 59 -14.95 -1.16 14.83
C MET A 59 -14.29 -2.22 15.73
N GLN A 60 -13.05 -1.98 16.19
CA GLN A 60 -12.23 -2.99 16.88
C GLN A 60 -12.16 -4.30 16.07
N ALA A 61 -12.01 -4.17 14.75
CA ALA A 61 -12.12 -5.29 13.82
C ALA A 61 -10.89 -6.22 13.83
N LEU A 62 -9.76 -5.74 14.37
CA LEU A 62 -8.52 -6.51 14.47
C LEU A 62 -8.40 -7.20 15.83
N ASP A 63 -7.79 -8.38 15.80
CA ASP A 63 -7.48 -9.14 17.01
C ASP A 63 -6.45 -8.41 17.89
N PRO A 64 -6.79 -8.11 19.17
CA PRO A 64 -5.87 -7.43 20.08
C PRO A 64 -4.55 -8.19 20.33
N GLU A 65 -4.58 -9.53 20.34
CA GLU A 65 -3.36 -10.33 20.56
C GLU A 65 -2.42 -10.25 19.35
N GLY A 66 -2.98 -10.30 18.14
CA GLY A 66 -2.25 -10.07 16.90
C GLY A 66 -1.58 -8.69 16.83
N LEU A 67 -2.30 -7.63 17.25
CA LEU A 67 -1.74 -6.28 17.32
C LEU A 67 -0.58 -6.20 18.31
N ALA A 68 -0.75 -6.75 19.52
CA ALA A 68 0.32 -6.79 20.53
C ALA A 68 1.52 -7.66 20.10
N ALA A 69 1.30 -8.69 19.28
CA ALA A 69 2.39 -9.47 18.70
C ALA A 69 3.18 -8.67 17.66
N TYR A 70 2.48 -7.89 16.82
CA TYR A 70 3.10 -7.02 15.83
C TYR A 70 3.96 -5.94 16.49
N GLU A 71 3.43 -5.22 17.48
CA GLU A 71 4.17 -4.18 18.22
C GLU A 71 5.48 -4.70 18.82
N ARG A 72 5.44 -5.89 19.42
CA ARG A 72 6.62 -6.55 19.97
C ARG A 72 7.65 -6.90 18.89
N ALA A 73 7.19 -7.25 17.69
CA ALA A 73 8.07 -7.63 16.59
C ALA A 73 8.72 -6.43 15.89
N THR A 74 8.01 -5.30 15.80
CA THR A 74 8.53 -4.08 15.16
C THR A 74 9.45 -3.27 16.08
N GLY A 75 9.48 -3.59 17.37
CA GLY A 75 10.33 -2.88 18.34
C GLY A 75 9.98 -1.40 18.44
N THR A 76 8.72 -1.05 18.14
CA THR A 76 8.24 0.33 18.24
C THR A 76 8.31 0.69 19.72
N ASP A 77 9.28 1.53 20.09
CA ASP A 77 9.40 2.05 21.45
C ASP A 77 8.03 2.61 21.86
N ALA A 78 7.61 2.28 23.09
CA ALA A 78 6.27 2.44 23.68
C ALA A 78 5.71 3.88 23.75
N CYS A 79 6.28 4.81 22.98
CA CYS A 79 5.89 6.21 22.88
C CYS A 79 4.68 6.44 21.95
N PHE A 80 4.34 5.48 21.08
CA PHE A 80 3.24 5.62 20.09
C PHE A 80 2.05 4.70 20.41
N GLY A 81 1.41 4.91 21.56
CA GLY A 81 0.08 4.35 21.83
C GLY A 81 -0.04 2.83 21.82
N ARG A 82 -1.28 2.35 21.90
CA ARG A 82 -1.65 0.93 21.85
C ARG A 82 -1.75 0.49 20.39
N GLY A 83 -1.44 -0.78 20.11
CA GLY A 83 -1.44 -1.34 18.77
C GLY A 83 -2.76 -1.06 18.05
N SER A 84 -2.64 -0.55 16.83
CA SER A 84 -3.77 -0.12 16.00
C SER A 84 -3.64 -0.66 14.58
N ALA A 85 -4.77 -0.72 13.88
CA ALA A 85 -4.81 -1.00 12.45
C ALA A 85 -3.95 0.00 11.68
N GLU A 86 -3.97 1.28 12.08
CA GLU A 86 -3.16 2.32 11.45
C GLU A 86 -1.66 2.02 11.58
N LEU A 87 -1.18 1.71 12.80
CA LEU A 87 0.22 1.35 13.01
C LEU A 87 0.62 0.16 12.14
N LEU A 88 -0.20 -0.90 12.12
CA LEU A 88 0.10 -2.10 11.36
C LEU A 88 0.12 -1.86 9.84
N LEU A 89 -0.93 -1.24 9.30
CA LEU A 89 -1.11 -1.09 7.86
C LEU A 89 -0.19 -0.02 7.27
N MET A 90 -0.02 1.10 7.97
CA MET A 90 0.84 2.19 7.49
C MET A 90 2.32 1.80 7.54
N THR A 91 2.79 1.19 8.63
CA THR A 91 4.19 0.71 8.70
C THR A 91 4.49 -0.34 7.63
N ALA A 92 3.55 -1.24 7.33
CA ALA A 92 3.71 -2.23 6.26
C ALA A 92 3.79 -1.58 4.87
N LEU A 93 2.98 -0.56 4.61
CA LEU A 93 3.02 0.20 3.35
C LEU A 93 4.32 1.00 3.22
N ASP A 94 4.70 1.75 4.25
CA ASP A 94 5.94 2.55 4.26
C ASP A 94 7.16 1.66 4.02
N SER A 95 7.26 0.53 4.74
CA SER A 95 8.33 -0.45 4.54
C SER A 95 8.37 -0.98 3.10
N THR A 96 7.20 -1.11 2.45
CA THR A 96 7.11 -1.57 1.05
C THR A 96 7.59 -0.49 0.09
N ILE A 97 7.20 0.76 0.30
CA ILE A 97 7.68 1.91 -0.49
C ILE A 97 9.19 2.07 -0.35
N GLU A 98 9.73 1.99 0.87
CA GLU A 98 11.16 2.09 1.12
C GLU A 98 11.94 0.99 0.38
N ARG A 99 11.48 -0.26 0.45
CA ARG A 99 12.09 -1.37 -0.30
C ARG A 99 12.04 -1.13 -1.80
N PHE A 100 10.90 -0.69 -2.32
CA PHE A 100 10.71 -0.39 -3.74
C PHE A 100 11.70 0.69 -4.22
N LEU A 101 11.82 1.78 -3.47
CA LEU A 101 12.76 2.86 -3.77
C LEU A 101 14.21 2.38 -3.67
N ALA A 102 14.58 1.61 -2.64
CA ALA A 102 15.92 1.06 -2.50
C ALA A 102 16.31 0.17 -3.69
N THR A 103 15.40 -0.68 -4.19
CA THR A 103 15.65 -1.51 -5.38
C THR A 103 15.84 -0.69 -6.65
N GLY A 104 15.02 0.35 -6.86
CA GLY A 104 15.17 1.27 -8.00
C GLY A 104 16.45 2.13 -7.93
N THR A 105 16.87 2.53 -6.73
CA THR A 105 18.11 3.27 -6.49
C THR A 105 19.35 2.39 -6.70
N THR A 106 19.28 1.10 -6.35
CA THR A 106 20.41 0.17 -6.55
C THR A 106 20.69 -0.05 -8.05
N ALA A 107 19.66 -0.15 -8.88
CA ALA A 107 19.79 -0.27 -10.34
C ALA A 107 20.40 1.00 -11.00
N ARG A 108 20.10 2.19 -10.46
CA ARG A 108 20.67 3.46 -10.95
C ARG A 108 22.11 3.70 -10.47
N ASN A 109 22.50 3.14 -9.33
CA ASN A 109 23.83 3.34 -8.73
C ASN A 109 24.88 2.31 -9.16
N THR A 110 24.48 1.20 -9.80
CA THR A 110 25.41 0.46 -10.67
C THR A 110 25.67 1.30 -11.91
N GLY A 111 26.60 2.25 -11.80
CA GLY A 111 27.23 2.87 -12.94
C GLY A 111 27.83 1.77 -13.80
N VAL A 112 27.05 1.27 -14.75
CA VAL A 112 27.51 0.40 -15.82
C VAL A 112 28.45 1.28 -16.64
N ARG A 113 29.73 1.27 -16.25
CA ARG A 113 30.81 1.62 -17.16
C ARG A 113 30.57 0.71 -18.36
N ARG A 114 30.14 1.31 -19.46
CA ARG A 114 30.07 0.66 -20.74
C ARG A 114 31.50 0.21 -21.05
N ILE A 115 31.83 -1.04 -20.71
CA ILE A 115 33.03 -1.68 -21.23
C ILE A 115 32.71 -1.90 -22.70
N VAL A 116 33.11 -0.93 -23.52
CA VAL A 116 33.21 -1.12 -24.95
C VAL A 116 34.17 -2.30 -25.14
N PRO A 117 33.91 -3.30 -26.00
CA PRO A 117 34.77 -4.48 -26.17
C PRO A 117 36.16 -4.18 -26.77
N ASP A 118 36.64 -2.95 -26.68
CA ASP A 118 37.88 -2.50 -27.27
C ASP A 118 38.52 -1.39 -26.41
N GLY A 119 38.98 -1.77 -25.22
CA GLY A 119 40.12 -1.20 -24.46
C GLY A 119 40.28 0.33 -24.26
N ARG A 120 39.39 1.20 -24.72
CA ARG A 120 39.57 2.66 -24.70
C ARG A 120 38.54 3.32 -23.79
N THR A 121 39.04 3.92 -22.72
CA THR A 121 38.27 4.80 -21.84
C THR A 121 38.12 6.17 -22.49
N ILE A 122 36.89 6.62 -22.70
CA ILE A 122 36.58 7.99 -23.12
C ILE A 122 36.47 8.85 -21.84
N PRO A 123 37.16 10.00 -21.73
CA PRO A 123 36.99 10.89 -20.59
C PRO A 123 35.64 11.62 -20.64
N PRO A 124 35.09 12.04 -19.48
CA PRO A 124 33.85 12.80 -19.43
C PRO A 124 34.06 14.20 -20.03
N GLU A 125 33.19 14.59 -20.95
CA GLU A 125 33.13 15.97 -21.47
C GLU A 125 32.69 16.91 -20.35
N SER A 126 33.35 18.07 -20.27
CA SER A 126 33.14 19.13 -19.28
C SER A 126 31.94 20.01 -19.62
#